data_AF-A0A966FPL8-F1
#
_entry.id   AF-A0A966FPL8-F1
#
_cell.length_a   1.000
_cell.length_b   1.000
_cell.length_c   1.000
_cell.angle_alpha   90.00
_cell.angle_beta   90.00
_cell.angle_gamma   90.00
#
_symmetry.space_group_name_H-M   'P 1'
#
loop_
_entity.id
_entity.type
_entity.pdbx_description
1 polymer ?
#
loop_
_entity_poly.entity_id
_entity_poly.type
_entity_poly.pdbx_seq_one_letter_code
_entity_poly.pdbx_strand_id
1 'polypeptide(L)'
;FRIIERLPIRERKQVQEDTLALDGVQLEEEDLKWINNVINRLKVDDKLKKKYKKLLTVYKQDQKLKLKKGYKKCKKCGVLFKSEGPLCPVCEINDRGNTPKSK
;
A
#
# COMPACT_ATOMS: atom_id res chain seq x y z
N PHE A 1 -34.47 -12.64 22.13
CA PHE A 1 -33.84 -11.39 21.65
C PHE A 1 -32.47 -11.26 22.28
N ARG A 2 -31.39 -11.42 21.51
CA ARG A 2 -30.02 -11.21 22.01
C ARG A 2 -29.66 -9.74 21.80
N ILE A 3 -29.38 -9.04 22.90
CA ILE A 3 -28.87 -7.68 22.91
C ILE A 3 -27.47 -7.72 22.30
N ILE A 4 -27.28 -7.08 21.15
CA ILE A 4 -25.96 -6.86 20.55
C ILE A 4 -25.33 -5.74 21.38
N GLU A 5 -24.39 -6.09 22.25
CA GLU A 5 -23.56 -5.10 22.94
C GLU A 5 -22.83 -4.25 21.89
N ARG A 6 -23.11 -2.95 21.88
CA ARG A 6 -22.43 -2.01 20.99
C ARG A 6 -20.97 -1.93 21.43
N LEU A 7 -20.07 -2.48 20.63
CA LEU A 7 -18.63 -2.29 20.80
C LEU A 7 -18.33 -0.78 20.86
N PRO A 8 -17.53 -0.31 21.84
CA PRO A 8 -17.20 1.10 21.95
C PRO A 8 -16.47 1.55 20.67
N ILE A 9 -16.99 2.60 20.06
CA ILE A 9 -16.39 3.28 18.92
C ILE A 9 -15.05 3.82 19.41
N ARG A 10 -13.96 3.10 19.18
CA ARG A 10 -12.61 3.65 19.33
C ARG A 10 -12.56 4.87 18.42
N GLU A 11 -12.41 6.04 19.02
CA GLU A 11 -12.09 7.27 18.31
C GLU A 11 -10.94 6.96 17.36
N ARG A 12 -11.19 7.06 16.06
CA ARG A 12 -10.11 7.07 15.09
C ARG A 12 -9.28 8.29 15.44
N LYS A 13 -8.17 8.10 16.15
CA LYS A 13 -7.09 9.10 16.17
C LYS A 13 -6.89 9.47 14.70
N GLN A 14 -7.14 10.72 14.36
CA GLN A 14 -6.75 11.27 13.09
C GLN A 14 -5.24 11.10 13.03
N VAL A 15 -4.80 10.00 12.42
CA VAL A 15 -3.47 9.94 11.85
C VAL A 15 -3.46 11.13 10.91
N GLN A 16 -2.59 12.12 11.17
CA GLN A 16 -2.31 13.15 10.18
C GLN A 16 -1.86 12.40 8.93
N GLU A 17 -2.80 12.14 8.03
CA GLU A 17 -2.49 11.71 6.68
C GLU A 17 -1.81 12.93 6.06
N ASP A 18 -0.47 12.92 6.11
CA ASP A 18 0.36 13.67 5.20
C ASP A 18 -0.27 13.50 3.82
N THR A 19 -1.06 14.48 3.40
CA THR A 19 -1.76 14.42 2.13
C THR A 19 -0.68 14.70 1.10
N LEU A 20 -0.05 13.62 0.65
CA LEU A 20 1.13 13.67 -0.20
C LEU A 20 0.71 14.26 -1.56
N ALA A 21 1.20 15.45 -1.86
CA ALA A 21 1.12 15.98 -3.22
C ALA A 21 1.89 15.01 -4.15
N LEU A 22 1.17 14.37 -5.06
CA LEU A 22 1.74 13.45 -6.05
C LEU A 22 2.35 14.19 -7.25
N ASP A 23 2.17 15.52 -7.28
CA ASP A 23 2.65 16.40 -8.33
C ASP A 23 4.18 16.32 -8.43
N GLY A 24 4.67 15.86 -9.58
CA GLY A 24 6.09 15.71 -9.89
C GLY A 24 6.67 14.30 -9.78
N VAL A 25 5.89 13.29 -9.34
CA VAL A 25 6.35 11.89 -9.38
C VAL A 25 6.14 11.30 -10.77
N GLN A 26 7.25 11.18 -11.52
CA GLN A 26 7.27 10.53 -12.83
C GLN A 26 7.24 9.00 -12.68
N LEU A 27 6.43 8.35 -13.51
CA LEU A 27 6.41 6.90 -13.65
C LEU A 27 7.38 6.48 -14.74
N GLU A 28 8.10 5.38 -14.48
CA GLU A 28 9.01 4.79 -15.46
C GLU A 28 8.24 3.85 -16.40
N GLU A 29 8.89 3.47 -17.50
CA GLU A 29 8.31 2.56 -18.49
C GLU A 29 7.88 1.22 -17.87
N GLU A 30 8.63 0.72 -16.90
CA GLU A 30 8.33 -0.52 -16.17
C GLU A 30 7.03 -0.42 -15.37
N ASP A 31 6.75 0.73 -14.75
CA ASP A 31 5.50 0.96 -14.04
C ASP A 31 4.32 0.96 -15.01
N LEU A 32 4.47 1.61 -16.15
CA LEU A 32 3.44 1.65 -17.19
C LEU A 32 3.18 0.27 -17.78
N LYS A 33 4.22 -0.52 -18.02
CA LYS A 33 4.13 -1.92 -18.44
C LYS A 33 3.36 -2.76 -17.42
N TRP A 34 3.69 -2.63 -16.13
CA TRP A 34 2.97 -3.33 -15.07
C TRP A 34 1.49 -2.93 -15.01
N ILE A 35 1.18 -1.64 -15.04
CA ILE A 35 -0.19 -1.11 -15.02
C ILE A 35 -0.99 -1.69 -16.19
N ASN A 36 -0.45 -1.61 -17.41
CA ASN A 36 -1.13 -2.11 -18.60
C ASN A 36 -1.33 -3.63 -18.54
N ASN A 37 -0.36 -4.41 -18.05
CA ASN A 37 -0.51 -5.86 -17.87
C ASN A 37 -1.66 -6.18 -16.91
N VAL A 38 -1.73 -5.51 -15.76
CA VAL A 38 -2.83 -5.71 -14.80
C VAL A 38 -4.18 -5.39 -15.43
N ILE A 39 -4.29 -4.27 -16.15
CA ILE A 39 -5.54 -3.85 -16.81
C ILE A 39 -5.97 -4.85 -17.88
N ASN A 40 -5.02 -5.34 -18.69
CA ASN A 40 -5.31 -6.27 -19.78
C ASN A 40 -5.85 -7.62 -19.29
N ARG A 41 -5.52 -8.01 -18.05
CA ARG A 41 -6.03 -9.23 -17.43
C ARG A 41 -7.45 -9.09 -16.87
N LEU A 42 -7.96 -7.86 -16.73
CA LEU A 42 -9.31 -7.63 -16.23
C LEU A 42 -10.35 -7.85 -17.33
N LYS A 43 -11.26 -8.80 -17.09
CA LYS A 43 -12.43 -9.05 -17.94
C LYS A 43 -13.59 -8.15 -17.51
N VAL A 44 -13.40 -6.84 -17.62
CA VAL A 44 -14.39 -5.81 -17.24
C VAL A 44 -14.55 -4.78 -18.35
N ASP A 45 -15.57 -3.93 -18.23
CA ASP A 45 -15.84 -2.87 -19.20
C ASP A 45 -14.71 -1.83 -19.28
N ASP A 46 -14.60 -1.17 -20.43
CA ASP A 46 -13.51 -0.23 -20.69
C ASP A 46 -13.58 1.04 -19.82
N LYS A 47 -14.79 1.44 -19.38
CA LYS A 47 -14.97 2.57 -18.47
C LYS A 47 -14.38 2.26 -17.10
N LEU A 48 -14.59 1.04 -16.59
CA LEU A 48 -13.98 0.58 -15.35
C LEU A 48 -12.47 0.39 -15.51
N LYS A 49 -11.99 -0.19 -16.62
CA LYS A 49 -10.54 -0.27 -16.92
C LYS A 49 -9.87 1.10 -16.87
N LYS A 50 -10.49 2.14 -17.46
CA LYS A 50 -9.95 3.51 -17.45
C LYS A 50 -9.87 4.09 -16.03
N LYS A 51 -10.90 3.88 -15.20
CA LYS A 51 -10.88 4.30 -13.79
C LYS A 51 -9.81 3.55 -13.00
N TYR A 52 -9.73 2.24 -13.19
CA TYR A 52 -8.75 1.40 -12.52
C TYR A 52 -7.31 1.75 -12.94
N LYS A 53 -7.09 2.08 -14.22
CA LYS A 53 -5.80 2.60 -14.71
C LYS A 53 -5.37 3.83 -13.91
N LYS A 54 -6.26 4.83 -13.78
CA LYS A 54 -5.97 6.03 -12.99
C LYS A 54 -5.63 5.70 -11.55
N LEU A 55 -6.38 4.79 -10.93
CA LEU A 55 -6.11 4.34 -9.56
C LEU A 55 -4.72 3.70 -9.44
N LEU A 56 -4.34 2.83 -10.38
CA LEU A 56 -3.01 2.19 -10.38
C LEU A 56 -1.88 3.20 -10.63
N THR A 57 -2.11 4.22 -11.46
CA THR A 57 -1.16 5.32 -11.67
C THR A 57 -0.90 6.06 -10.35
N VAL A 58 -1.97 6.48 -9.66
CA VAL A 58 -1.89 7.13 -8.34
C VAL A 58 -1.19 6.24 -7.33
N TYR A 59 -1.54 4.95 -7.29
CA TYR A 59 -0.90 3.97 -6.43
C TYR A 59 0.63 3.89 -6.66
N LYS A 60 1.07 3.82 -7.93
CA LYS A 60 2.50 3.76 -8.26
C LYS A 60 3.24 5.05 -7.89
N GLN A 61 2.62 6.20 -8.09
CA GLN A 61 3.19 7.48 -7.68
C GLN A 61 3.36 7.55 -6.16
N ASP A 62 2.35 7.15 -5.39
CA ASP A 62 2.41 7.06 -3.94
C ASP A 62 3.53 6.10 -3.48
N GLN A 63 3.67 4.94 -4.12
CA GLN A 63 4.76 4.01 -3.80
C GLN A 63 6.13 4.64 -4.00
N LYS A 64 6.38 5.28 -5.14
CA LYS A 64 7.66 5.95 -5.41
C LYS A 64 7.92 7.09 -4.43
N LEU A 65 6.90 7.86 -4.07
CA LEU A 65 7.02 8.95 -3.12
C LEU A 65 7.37 8.45 -1.71
N LYS A 66 6.69 7.39 -1.26
CA LYS A 66 7.00 6.72 0.02
C LYS A 66 8.44 6.19 0.04
N LEU A 67 8.89 5.53 -1.04
CA LEU A 67 10.28 5.08 -1.16
C LEU A 67 11.27 6.25 -1.05
N LYS A 68 11.02 7.37 -1.73
CA LYS A 68 11.83 8.60 -1.62
C LYS A 68 11.87 9.17 -0.19
N LYS A 69 10.79 9.01 0.58
CA LYS A 69 10.69 9.43 1.99
C LYS A 69 11.28 8.42 3.00
N GLY A 70 11.98 7.40 2.52
CA GLY A 70 12.65 6.39 3.36
C GLY A 70 11.72 5.29 3.87
N TYR A 71 10.56 5.09 3.25
CA TYR A 71 9.76 3.89 3.50
C TYR A 71 10.47 2.69 2.88
N LYS A 72 10.36 1.54 3.54
CA LYS A 72 10.87 0.28 3.02
C LYS A 72 9.71 -0.63 2.60
N LYS A 73 9.95 -1.45 1.58
CA LYS A 73 8.98 -2.42 1.06
C LYS A 73 9.25 -3.78 1.68
N CYS A 74 8.25 -4.36 2.35
CA CYS A 74 8.35 -5.73 2.84
C CYS A 74 8.48 -6.70 1.66
N LYS A 75 9.49 -7.57 1.67
CA LYS A 75 9.69 -8.57 0.62
C LYS A 75 8.61 -9.66 0.58
N LYS A 76 7.97 -9.95 1.72
CA LYS A 76 6.93 -10.98 1.83
C LYS A 76 5.56 -10.48 1.36
N CYS A 77 5.07 -9.39 1.93
CA CYS A 77 3.70 -8.91 1.68
C CYS A 77 3.63 -7.66 0.78
N GLY A 78 4.77 -7.05 0.45
CA GLY A 78 4.82 -5.89 -0.44
C GLY A 78 4.38 -4.56 0.18
N VAL A 79 3.97 -4.54 1.46
CA VAL A 79 3.57 -3.29 2.13
C VAL A 79 4.74 -2.33 2.26
N LEU A 80 4.48 -1.04 2.06
CA LEU A 80 5.41 0.05 2.32
C LEU A 80 5.16 0.61 3.72
N PHE A 81 6.20 0.72 4.53
CA PHE A 81 6.10 1.20 5.89
C PHE A 81 7.37 1.92 6.33
N LYS A 82 7.22 2.79 7.33
CA LYS A 82 8.32 3.49 7.99
C LYS A 82 8.38 2.96 9.42
N SER A 83 9.42 2.19 9.73
CA SER A 83 9.66 1.68 11.08
C SER A 83 11.13 1.77 11.43
N GLU A 84 11.42 2.11 12.67
CA GLU A 84 12.77 2.02 13.24
C GLU A 84 13.21 0.56 13.41
N GLY A 85 12.24 -0.35 13.63
CA GLY A 85 12.49 -1.78 13.78
C GLY A 85 12.67 -2.55 12.45
N PRO A 86 13.27 -3.75 12.50
CA PRO A 86 13.52 -4.57 11.32
C PRO A 86 12.27 -5.33 10.83
N LEU A 87 11.20 -5.36 11.63
CA LEU A 87 9.99 -6.14 11.35
C LEU A 87 8.96 -5.35 10.55
N CYS A 88 8.31 -6.04 9.62
CA CYS A 88 7.12 -5.53 8.95
C CYS A 88 5.93 -5.45 9.93
N PRO A 89 5.19 -4.33 10.02
CA PRO A 89 4.05 -4.19 10.94
C PRO A 89 2.82 -5.01 10.51
N VAL A 90 2.81 -5.55 9.29
CA VAL A 90 1.68 -6.34 8.77
C VAL A 90 1.92 -7.84 8.91
N CYS A 91 3.14 -8.31 8.62
CA CYS A 91 3.44 -9.74 8.63
C CYS A 91 4.48 -10.15 9.69
N GLU A 92 4.95 -9.20 10.50
CA GLU A 92 5.89 -9.40 11.63
C GLU A 92 7.19 -10.14 11.27
N ILE A 93 7.56 -10.11 10.00
CA ILE A 93 8.75 -10.79 9.48
C ILE A 93 9.83 -9.76 9.17
N ASN A 94 11.07 -10.13 9.50
CA ASN A 94 12.26 -9.36 9.18
C ASN A 94 12.60 -9.49 7.69
N ASP A 95 13.15 -8.43 7.09
CA ASP A 95 13.58 -8.39 5.69
C ASP A 95 14.66 -9.44 5.33
N ARG A 96 15.26 -10.09 6.35
CA ARG A 96 16.20 -11.22 6.23
C ARG A 96 15.55 -12.61 6.16
N GLY A 97 14.22 -12.72 6.17
CA GLY A 97 13.52 -14.00 6.10
C GLY A 97 13.52 -14.84 7.38
N ASN A 98 14.25 -14.41 8.42
CA ASN A 98 14.16 -15.04 9.73
C ASN A 98 12.99 -14.45 10.52
N THR A 99 12.11 -15.34 11.00
CA THR A 99 11.13 -15.01 12.03
C THR A 99 11.86 -14.48 13.26
N PRO A 100 11.32 -13.47 13.97
CA PRO A 100 11.80 -13.21 15.32
C PRO A 100 11.64 -14.52 16.12
N LYS A 101 12.72 -15.00 16.75
CA LYS A 101 12.59 -16.07 17.74
C LYS A 101 11.68 -15.52 18.84
N SER A 102 10.49 -16.10 18.98
CA SER A 102 9.65 -15.87 20.14
C SER A 102 10.48 -16.12 21.40
N LYS A 103 10.48 -15.15 22.32
CA LYS A 103 10.99 -15.34 23.68
C LYS A 103 10.08 -16.29 24.43
#